data_AF-A0A9J5XEV9-F1
#
_entry.id   AF-A0A9J5XEV9-F1
#
_cell.length_a   1.000
_cell.length_b   1.000
_cell.length_c   1.000
_cell.angle_alpha   90.00
_cell.angle_beta   90.00
_cell.angle_gamma   90.00
#
_symmetry.space_group_name_H-M   'P 1'
#
loop_
_entity.id
_entity.type
_entity.pdbx_description
1 polymer ?
#
loop_
_entity_poly.entity_id
_entity_poly.type
_entity_poly.pdbx_seq_one_letter_code
_entity_poly.pdbx_strand_id
1 'polypeptide(L)'
;MNSDLEILLDKHRKKTLFHDVDKLSTQIGADVSVMFFSPSGELCTNDYTSIEKIIDKFFKKERDWAKSPKQPRLLQCSSINKKNEDLFLFYKKKKKKKKKEKEKEKEKEKKKE
;
A
#
# COMPACT_ATOMS: atom_id res chain seq x y z
N MET A 1 23.81 19.06 4.03
CA MET A 1 23.56 17.61 3.90
C MET A 1 23.20 17.34 2.44
N ASN A 2 23.89 16.41 1.78
CA ASN A 2 23.74 16.17 0.35
C ASN A 2 22.48 15.32 0.09
N SER A 3 21.42 15.97 -0.38
CA SER A 3 20.13 15.35 -0.74
C SER A 3 20.26 14.20 -1.76
N ASP A 4 21.28 14.24 -2.62
CA ASP A 4 21.52 13.19 -3.63
C ASP A 4 21.97 11.86 -3.00
N LEU A 5 22.69 11.90 -1.89
CA LEU A 5 23.12 10.70 -1.15
C LEU A 5 21.96 10.03 -0.41
N GLU A 6 21.03 10.81 0.14
CA GLU A 6 19.81 10.29 0.75
C GLU A 6 18.91 9.62 -0.29
N ILE A 7 18.72 10.24 -1.45
CA ILE A 7 17.89 9.69 -2.54
C ILE A 7 18.50 8.38 -3.09
N LEU A 8 19.82 8.30 -3.22
CA LEU A 8 20.49 7.11 -3.74
C LEU A 8 20.46 5.95 -2.72
N LEU A 9 20.67 6.25 -1.44
CA LEU A 9 20.57 5.29 -0.35
C LEU A 9 19.14 4.73 -0.23
N ASP A 10 18.14 5.58 -0.40
CA ASP A 10 16.72 5.21 -0.36
C ASP A 10 16.33 4.33 -1.55
N LYS A 11 16.87 4.61 -2.74
CA LYS A 11 16.69 3.74 -3.93
C LYS A 11 17.29 2.34 -3.74
N HIS A 12 18.50 2.24 -3.19
CA HIS A 12 19.15 0.94 -2.98
C HIS A 12 18.41 0.12 -1.92
N ARG A 13 18.08 0.73 -0.78
CA ARG A 13 17.33 0.08 0.31
C ARG A 13 15.94 -0.38 -0.15
N LYS A 14 15.22 0.46 -0.90
CA LYS A 14 13.93 0.11 -1.51
C LYS A 14 14.03 -1.09 -2.44
N LYS A 15 15.05 -1.13 -3.30
CA LYS A 15 15.26 -2.24 -4.24
C LYS A 15 15.55 -3.55 -3.51
N THR A 16 16.44 -3.52 -2.51
CA THR A 16 16.74 -4.69 -1.67
C THR A 16 15.48 -5.19 -0.96
N LEU A 17 14.71 -4.28 -0.36
CA LEU A 17 13.47 -4.62 0.34
C LEU A 17 12.45 -5.31 -0.58
N PHE A 18 12.26 -4.80 -1.80
CA PHE A 18 11.34 -5.42 -2.76
C PHE A 18 11.80 -6.80 -3.19
N HIS A 19 13.10 -6.96 -3.43
CA HIS A 19 13.67 -8.27 -3.76
C HIS A 19 13.53 -9.28 -2.60
N ASP A 20 13.69 -8.84 -1.35
CA ASP A 20 13.52 -9.70 -0.19
C ASP A 20 12.05 -10.11 0.01
N VAL A 21 11.11 -9.21 -0.29
CA VAL A 21 9.68 -9.51 -0.31
C VAL A 21 9.34 -10.56 -1.37
N ASP A 22 9.89 -10.42 -2.58
CA ASP A 22 9.67 -11.38 -3.67
C ASP A 22 10.26 -12.75 -3.31
N LYS A 23 11.45 -12.79 -2.71
CA LYS A 23 12.05 -14.01 -2.17
C LYS A 23 11.16 -14.66 -1.12
N LEU A 24 10.67 -13.89 -0.15
CA LEU A 24 9.81 -14.38 0.93
C LEU A 24 8.50 -14.97 0.38
N SER A 25 7.87 -14.24 -0.54
CA SER A 25 6.66 -14.67 -1.25
C SER A 25 6.88 -16.01 -1.96
N THR A 26 7.99 -16.12 -2.70
CA THR A 26 8.34 -17.34 -3.46
C THR A 26 8.65 -18.52 -2.55
N GLN A 27 9.41 -18.31 -1.46
CA GLN A 27 9.84 -19.40 -0.57
C GLN A 27 8.72 -19.98 0.27
N ILE A 28 7.79 -19.14 0.73
CA ILE A 28 6.71 -19.54 1.65
C ILE A 28 5.40 -19.79 0.89
N GLY A 29 5.29 -19.35 -0.37
CA GLY A 29 4.05 -19.39 -1.13
C GLY A 29 2.98 -18.47 -0.55
N ALA A 30 3.39 -17.44 0.21
CA ALA A 30 2.49 -16.51 0.87
C ALA A 30 2.34 -15.22 0.06
N ASP A 31 1.14 -14.65 0.07
CA ASP A 31 0.91 -13.33 -0.51
C ASP A 31 1.55 -12.24 0.38
N VAL A 32 2.72 -11.75 -0.01
CA VAL A 32 3.45 -10.69 0.72
C VAL A 32 3.53 -9.42 -0.12
N SER A 33 3.24 -8.28 0.48
CA SER A 33 3.49 -6.97 -0.13
C SER A 33 3.89 -5.95 0.93
N VAL A 34 4.70 -4.98 0.51
CA VAL A 34 5.17 -3.89 1.35
C VAL A 34 4.74 -2.56 0.76
N MET A 35 4.27 -1.70 1.64
CA MET A 35 3.76 -0.38 1.33
C MET A 35 4.44 0.65 2.24
N PHE A 36 5.01 1.69 1.66
CA PHE A 36 5.55 2.80 2.45
C PHE A 36 5.27 4.14 1.76
N PHE A 37 5.31 5.21 2.56
CA PHE A 37 5.08 6.57 2.10
C PHE A 37 6.39 7.33 2.19
N SER A 38 6.78 7.97 1.10
CA SER A 38 7.87 8.94 1.14
C SER A 38 7.50 10.10 2.07
N PRO A 39 8.48 10.90 2.53
CA PRO A 39 8.20 12.14 3.25
C PRO A 39 7.28 13.10 2.47
N SER A 40 7.31 13.06 1.13
CA SER A 40 6.39 13.81 0.25
C SER A 40 4.97 13.24 0.19
N GLY A 41 4.69 12.15 0.91
CA GLY A 41 3.41 11.45 0.93
C GLY A 41 3.11 10.69 -0.36
N GLU A 42 4.14 10.37 -1.15
CA GLU A 42 4.00 9.49 -2.31
C GLU A 42 4.04 8.03 -1.87
N LEU A 43 3.11 7.26 -2.41
CA LEU A 43 3.04 5.84 -2.14
C LEU A 43 4.12 5.10 -2.92
N CYS A 44 4.80 4.18 -2.26
CA CYS A 44 5.76 3.26 -2.86
C CYS A 44 5.38 1.82 -2.52
N THR A 45 5.23 0.99 -3.56
CA THR A 45 4.87 -0.43 -3.43
C THR A 45 5.72 -1.28 -4.36
N ASN A 46 5.85 -2.57 -4.06
CA ASN A 46 6.50 -3.54 -4.95
C ASN A 46 5.65 -3.85 -6.20
N ASP A 47 4.34 -4.02 -6.03
CA ASP A 47 3.38 -4.20 -7.12
C ASP A 47 2.01 -3.64 -6.75
N TYR A 48 1.58 -2.58 -7.48
CA TYR A 48 0.31 -1.90 -7.25
C TYR A 48 -0.92 -2.77 -7.55
N THR A 49 -0.82 -3.73 -8.46
CA THR A 49 -1.97 -4.60 -8.82
C THR A 49 -2.13 -5.75 -7.85
N SER A 50 -1.03 -6.24 -7.29
CA SER A 50 -1.03 -7.25 -6.23
C SER A 50 -1.46 -6.66 -4.88
N ILE A 51 -1.04 -5.42 -4.56
CA ILE A 51 -1.28 -4.87 -3.22
C ILE A 51 -2.76 -4.61 -2.92
N GLU A 52 -3.57 -4.18 -3.90
CA GLU A 52 -5.02 -3.99 -3.69
C GLU A 52 -5.71 -5.31 -3.35
N LYS A 53 -5.34 -6.39 -4.04
CA LYS A 53 -5.87 -7.75 -3.77
C LYS A 53 -5.45 -8.25 -2.40
N ILE A 54 -4.20 -8.01 -2.01
CA ILE A 54 -3.67 -8.41 -0.70
C ILE A 54 -4.38 -7.66 0.42
N ILE A 55 -4.59 -6.35 0.26
CA ILE A 55 -5.32 -5.55 1.25
C ILE A 55 -6.78 -6.00 1.36
N ASP A 56 -7.46 -6.22 0.23
CA ASP A 56 -8.84 -6.73 0.24
C ASP A 56 -8.94 -8.10 0.91
N LYS A 57 -7.98 -9.00 0.64
CA LYS A 57 -7.88 -10.33 1.27
C LYS A 57 -7.63 -10.22 2.78
N PHE A 58 -6.77 -9.29 3.20
CA PHE A 58 -6.48 -9.02 4.61
C PHE A 58 -7.74 -8.57 5.36
N PHE A 59 -8.42 -7.52 4.88
CA PHE A 59 -9.63 -7.00 5.54
C PHE A 59 -10.81 -7.98 5.50
N LYS A 60 -10.93 -8.77 4.42
CA LYS A 60 -11.92 -9.85 4.37
C LYS A 60 -11.65 -10.87 5.48
N LYS A 61 -10.39 -11.31 5.61
CA LYS A 61 -10.00 -12.29 6.64
C LYS A 61 -10.19 -11.74 8.06
N GLU A 62 -9.86 -10.47 8.29
CA GLU A 62 -10.10 -9.79 9.57
C GLU A 62 -11.60 -9.75 9.91
N ARG A 63 -12.46 -9.42 8.94
CA ARG A 63 -13.91 -9.42 9.12
C ARG A 63 -14.48 -10.82 9.40
N ASP A 64 -13.97 -11.83 8.71
CA ASP A 64 -14.39 -13.22 8.90
C ASP A 64 -13.92 -13.75 10.28
N TRP A 65 -12.74 -13.31 10.73
CA TRP A 65 -12.22 -13.59 12.08
C TRP A 65 -13.01 -12.88 13.18
N ALA A 66 -13.44 -11.63 12.97
CA ALA A 66 -14.28 -10.91 13.92
C ALA A 66 -15.63 -11.60 14.20
N LYS A 67 -16.09 -12.46 13.29
CA LYS A 67 -17.33 -13.25 13.44
C LYS A 67 -17.12 -14.60 14.11
N SER A 68 -15.88 -15.02 14.36
CA SER A 68 -15.55 -16.33 14.92
C SER A 68 -15.42 -16.27 16.45
N PRO A 69 -15.95 -17.26 17.21
CA PRO A 69 -15.81 -17.28 18.67
C PRO A 69 -14.34 -17.51 19.08
N LYS A 70 -13.70 -16.43 19.56
CA LYS A 70 -12.42 -16.33 20.31
C LYS A 70 -11.25 -17.22 19.83
N GLN A 71 -10.22 -16.59 19.26
CA GLN A 71 -8.83 -17.07 19.39
C GLN A 71 -7.93 -16.01 20.06
N PRO A 72 -7.03 -16.40 20.99
CA PRO A 72 -6.31 -15.44 21.85
C PRO A 72 -5.11 -14.75 21.19
N ARG A 73 -4.70 -15.14 19.97
CA ARG A 73 -3.34 -14.85 19.47
C ARG A 73 -3.17 -13.57 18.63
N LEU A 74 -4.22 -12.83 18.31
CA LEU A 74 -4.11 -11.60 17.49
C LEU A 74 -4.48 -10.29 18.23
N LEU A 75 -4.76 -10.36 19.54
CA LEU A 75 -5.04 -9.17 20.37
C LEU A 75 -3.85 -8.21 20.48
N GLN A 76 -2.65 -8.60 20.04
CA GLN A 76 -1.46 -7.74 20.05
C GLN A 76 -1.38 -6.72 18.88
N CYS A 77 -2.25 -6.80 17.87
CA CYS A 77 -2.20 -5.91 16.70
C CYS A 77 -3.28 -4.81 16.68
N SER A 78 -4.04 -4.60 17.76
CA SER A 78 -5.14 -3.60 17.77
C SER A 78 -4.69 -2.18 17.40
N SER A 79 -3.51 -1.76 17.88
CA SER A 79 -2.91 -0.45 17.57
C SER A 79 -2.36 -0.36 16.14
N ILE A 80 -2.00 -1.49 15.52
CA ILE A 80 -1.52 -1.59 14.13
C ILE A 80 -2.73 -1.57 13.19
N ASN A 81 -3.81 -2.29 13.52
CA ASN A 81 -5.01 -2.38 12.67
C ASN A 81 -5.70 -1.03 12.49
N LYS A 82 -5.84 -0.22 13.55
CA LYS A 82 -6.45 1.11 13.44
C LYS A 82 -5.65 2.06 12.54
N LYS A 83 -4.32 2.06 12.67
CA LYS A 83 -3.43 2.86 11.80
C LYS A 83 -3.48 2.37 10.34
N ASN A 84 -3.62 1.06 10.13
CA ASN A 84 -3.75 0.46 8.79
C ASN A 84 -5.08 0.84 8.11
N GLU A 85 -6.18 0.93 8.86
CA GLU A 85 -7.47 1.44 8.34
C GLU A 85 -7.38 2.90 7.89
N ASP A 86 -6.78 3.77 8.71
CA ASP A 86 -6.58 5.19 8.37
C ASP A 86 -5.69 5.35 7.12
N LEU A 87 -4.62 4.57 7.03
CA LEU A 87 -3.74 4.52 5.86
C LEU A 87 -4.48 4.04 4.60
N PHE A 88 -5.35 3.05 4.73
CA PHE A 88 -6.15 2.55 3.61
C PHE A 88 -7.20 3.57 3.14
N LEU A 89 -7.86 4.25 4.07
CA LEU A 89 -8.79 5.34 3.76
C LEU A 89 -8.07 6.50 3.06
N PHE A 90 -6.87 6.85 3.52
CA PHE A 90 -6.01 7.84 2.87
C PHE A 90 -5.67 7.44 1.43
N TYR A 91 -5.29 6.17 1.21
CA TYR A 91 -5.02 5.65 -0.13
C TYR A 91 -6.24 5.76 -1.06
N LYS A 92 -7.43 5.32 -0.61
CA LYS A 92 -8.67 5.44 -1.39
C LYS A 92 -8.99 6.89 -1.74
N LYS A 93 -8.78 7.82 -0.80
CA LYS A 93 -9.00 9.26 -1.03
C LYS A 93 -8.06 9.82 -2.08
N LYS A 94 -6.77 9.49 -2.05
CA LYS A 94 -5.80 9.91 -3.08
C LYS A 94 -6.14 9.32 -4.47
N LYS A 95 -6.52 8.04 -4.56
CA LYS A 95 -6.93 7.40 -5.83
C LYS A 95 -8.14 8.10 -6.44
N LYS A 96 -9.15 8.42 -5.62
CA LYS A 96 -10.36 9.14 -6.06
C LYS A 96 -10.03 10.56 -6.57
N LYS A 97 -9.09 11.25 -5.94
CA LYS A 97 -8.63 12.58 -6.38
C LYS A 97 -7.90 12.52 -7.72
N LYS A 98 -6.97 11.58 -7.89
CA LYS A 98 -6.20 11.37 -9.12
C LYS A 98 -7.09 10.97 -10.31
N LYS A 99 -8.16 10.19 -10.08
CA LYS A 99 -9.16 9.86 -11.12
C LYS A 99 -9.93 11.10 -11.60
N LYS A 100 -10.38 11.94 -10.66
CA LYS A 100 -11.10 13.19 -10.97
C LYS A 100 -10.24 14.20 -11.73
N GLU A 101 -8.95 14.29 -11.40
CA GLU A 101 -8.01 15.17 -12.12
C GLU A 101 -7.84 14.72 -13.58
N LYS A 102 -7.66 13.42 -13.83
CA LYS A 102 -7.58 12.86 -15.19
C LYS A 102 -8.87 13.05 -15.99
N GLU A 103 -10.04 12.94 -15.36
CA GLU A 103 -11.33 13.19 -16.03
C GLU A 103 -11.48 14.67 -16.43
N LYS A 104 -11.08 15.60 -15.56
CA LYS A 104 -11.08 17.04 -15.86
C LYS A 104 -10.09 17.43 -16.96
N GLU A 105 -8.95 16.74 -17.05
CA GLU A 105 -7.95 16.98 -18.09
C GLU A 105 -8.46 16.55 -19.47
N LYS A 106 -9.09 15.37 -19.54
CA LYS A 106 -9.76 14.87 -20.75
C LYS A 106 -10.94 15.75 -21.19
N GLU A 107 -11.67 16.34 -20.26
CA GLU A 107 -12.79 17.25 -20.56
C GLU A 107 -12.30 18.62 -21.07
N LYS A 108 -11.09 19.05 -20.68
CA LYS A 108 -10.45 20.27 -21.20
C LYS A 108 -9.87 20.08 -22.59
N GLU A 109 -9.33 18.90 -22.91
CA GLU A 109 -8.86 18.57 -24.26
C GLU A 109 -10.02 18.52 -25.27
N LYS A 110 -11.15 17.91 -24.89
CA LYS A 110 -12.36 17.84 -25.74
C LYS A 110 -13.07 19.18 -26.00
N LYS A 111 -12.74 20.24 -25.26
CA LYS A 111 -13.30 21.60 -25.44
C LYS A 111 -12.37 22.52 -26.26
N LYS A 112 -11.20 22.02 -26.66
CA LYS A 112 -10.24 22.73 -27.52
C LYS A 112 -10.26 22.27 -28.99
N GLU A 113 -11.09 21.27 -29.29
CA GLU A 113 -11.35 20.72 -30.62
C GLU A 113 -12.78 21.11 -31.03
#